data_AF-A0A7X9IJK4-F1
#
_entry.id   AF-A0A7X9IJK4-F1
#
_cell.length_a   1.000
_cell.length_b   1.000
_cell.length_c   1.000
_cell.angle_alpha   90.00
_cell.angle_beta   90.00
_cell.angle_gamma   90.00
#
_symmetry.space_group_name_H-M   'P 1'
#
loop_
_entity.id
_entity.type
_entity.pdbx_description
1 polymer ?
#
loop_
_entity_poly.entity_id
_entity_poly.type
_entity_poly.pdbx_seq_one_letter_code
_entity_poly.pdbx_strand_id
1 'polypeptide(L)'
;MTERYVIDTTSIICYFHDVFQQRDRLSDKARKLLGQAFSTDSGSVKLSIPSIVFVEIYDKWITDEEFARKFFYEVYTPIGQSPNIEVKPIEREVLE
;
A
#
# COMPACT_ATOMS: atom_id res chain seq x y z
N MET A 1 10.12 14.62 -14.59
CA MET A 1 10.94 13.48 -14.12
C MET A 1 10.03 12.60 -13.27
N THR A 2 10.08 11.28 -13.44
CA THR A 2 9.22 10.35 -12.67
C THR A 2 9.95 9.93 -11.40
N GLU A 3 9.34 10.20 -10.25
CA GLU A 3 9.83 9.78 -8.95
C GLU A 3 9.29 8.39 -8.61
N ARG A 4 10.15 7.52 -8.08
CA ARG A 4 9.81 6.14 -7.74
C ARG A 4 10.05 5.92 -6.25
N TYR A 5 9.07 5.29 -5.60
CA TYR A 5 9.11 5.00 -4.17
C TYR A 5 8.77 3.53 -3.95
N VAL A 6 9.38 2.96 -2.90
CA VAL A 6 9.01 1.65 -2.36
C VAL A 6 8.31 1.88 -1.04
N ILE A 7 7.22 1.16 -0.79
CA ILE A 7 6.44 1.30 0.44
C ILE A 7 6.56 0.07 1.33
N ASP A 8 6.54 0.30 2.64
CA ASP A 8 6.48 -0.74 3.66
C ASP A 8 5.06 -0.93 4.20
N THR A 9 4.89 -1.97 5.02
CA THR A 9 3.60 -2.32 5.62
C THR A 9 3.06 -1.22 6.52
N THR A 10 3.92 -0.58 7.32
CA THR A 10 3.51 0.49 8.24
C THR A 10 2.94 1.69 7.50
N SER A 11 3.55 2.09 6.37
CA SER A 11 3.07 3.21 5.58
C SER A 11 1.72 2.92 4.91
N ILE A 12 1.48 1.69 4.45
CA ILE A 12 0.15 1.26 3.95
C ILE A 12 -0.89 1.34 5.07
N ILE A 13 -0.57 0.80 6.25
CA ILE A 13 -1.46 0.83 7.43
C ILE A 13 -1.79 2.27 7.82
N CYS A 14 -0.80 3.16 7.87
CA CYS A 14 -1.01 4.56 8.23
C CYS A 14 -1.76 5.35 7.13
N TYR A 15 -1.60 5.00 5.86
CA TYR A 15 -2.38 5.63 4.79
C TYR A 15 -3.86 5.26 4.90
N PHE A 16 -4.15 3.96 5.02
CA PHE A 16 -5.49 3.40 5.21
C PHE A 16 -5.87 3.28 6.69
N HIS A 17 -5.45 4.23 7.52
CA HIS A 17 -5.61 4.17 8.98
C HIS A 17 -7.06 3.92 9.45
N ASP A 18 -8.07 4.40 8.71
CA ASP A 18 -9.49 4.13 8.97
C ASP A 18 -9.88 2.65 8.79
N VAL A 19 -9.24 1.95 7.85
CA VAL A 19 -9.43 0.50 7.64
C VAL A 19 -8.83 -0.26 8.81
N PHE A 20 -7.58 0.05 9.15
CA PHE A 20 -6.80 -0.64 10.19
C PHE A 20 -7.08 -0.15 11.61
N GLN A 21 -7.99 0.82 11.78
CA GLN A 21 -8.29 1.49 13.05
C GLN A 21 -7.03 1.99 13.78
N GLN A 22 -6.07 2.50 13.02
CA GLN A 22 -4.81 3.03 13.53
C GLN A 22 -4.80 4.56 13.53
N ARG A 23 -3.81 5.13 14.21
CA ARG A 23 -3.55 6.58 14.11
C ARG A 23 -2.84 6.89 12.82
N ASP A 24 -3.25 7.98 12.17
CA ASP A 24 -2.45 8.58 11.11
C ASP A 24 -1.12 9.07 11.70
N ARG A 25 -0.02 8.58 11.12
CA ARG A 25 1.35 8.97 11.47
C ARG A 25 2.15 9.39 10.24
N LEU A 26 1.50 9.51 9.09
CA LEU A 26 2.17 10.00 7.89
C LEU A 26 2.45 11.49 8.03
N SER A 27 3.62 11.91 7.57
CA SER A 27 3.85 13.34 7.33
C SER A 27 2.97 13.83 6.19
N ASP A 28 2.65 15.13 6.16
CA ASP A 28 1.89 15.75 5.06
C ASP A 28 2.49 15.47 3.68
N LYS A 29 3.84 15.45 3.61
CA LYS A 29 4.57 15.11 2.39
C LYS A 29 4.31 13.67 1.96
N ALA A 30 4.42 12.71 2.88
CA ALA A 30 4.17 11.30 2.58
C ALA A 30 2.70 11.06 2.18
N ARG A 31 1.76 11.70 2.89
CA ARG A 31 0.33 11.63 2.57
C ARG A 31 0.03 12.18 1.17
N LYS A 32 0.65 13.30 0.77
CA LYS A 32 0.51 13.87 -0.57
C LYS A 32 1.09 12.96 -1.65
N LEU A 33 2.28 12.38 -1.44
CA LEU A 33 2.90 11.44 -2.38
C LEU A 33 2.05 10.20 -2.58
N LEU A 34 1.50 9.65 -1.49
CA LEU A 34 0.60 8.51 -1.55
C LEU A 34 -0.71 8.87 -2.24
N GLY A 35 -1.31 10.02 -1.93
CA GLY A 35 -2.49 10.51 -2.65
C GLY A 35 -2.27 10.64 -4.16
N GLN A 36 -1.07 11.06 -4.59
CA GLN A 36 -0.69 11.10 -6.00
C GLN A 36 -0.53 9.69 -6.60
N ALA A 37 0.06 8.75 -5.87
CA ALA A 37 0.20 7.37 -6.31
C ALA A 37 -1.14 6.63 -6.38
N PHE A 38 -2.09 6.92 -5.48
CA PHE A 38 -3.41 6.31 -5.46
C PHE A 38 -4.44 7.03 -6.36
N SER A 39 -4.04 8.10 -7.05
CA SER A 39 -4.87 8.74 -8.07
C SER A 39 -5.06 7.81 -9.27
N THR A 40 -6.26 7.87 -9.87
CA THR A 40 -6.59 7.19 -11.13
C THR A 40 -5.92 7.81 -12.34
N ASP A 41 -5.36 9.02 -12.21
CA ASP A 41 -4.67 9.70 -13.29
C ASP A 41 -3.21 9.28 -13.37
N SER A 42 -2.67 9.16 -14.58
CA SER A 42 -1.23 8.90 -14.74
C SER A 42 -0.41 10.06 -14.17
N GLY A 43 0.37 9.79 -13.13
CA GLY A 43 1.14 10.78 -12.38
C GLY A 43 2.66 10.65 -12.54
N SER A 44 3.38 11.65 -12.04
CA SER A 44 4.84 11.64 -11.96
C SER A 44 5.39 10.83 -10.78
N VAL A 45 4.52 10.33 -9.90
CA VAL A 45 4.89 9.49 -8.75
C VAL A 45 4.50 8.05 -9.05
N LYS A 46 5.44 7.13 -8.92
CA LYS A 46 5.21 5.68 -9.05
C LYS A 46 5.55 4.98 -7.73
N LEU A 47 4.70 4.06 -7.31
CA LEU A 47 4.82 3.32 -6.07
C LEU A 47 4.99 1.83 -6.35
N SER A 48 6.06 1.23 -5.86
CA SER A 48 6.25 -0.22 -5.87
C SER A 48 5.90 -0.77 -4.49
N ILE A 49 4.99 -1.74 -4.44
CA ILE A 49 4.62 -2.47 -3.23
C ILE A 49 5.24 -3.86 -3.28
N PRO A 50 6.23 -4.17 -2.44
CA PRO A 50 6.76 -5.52 -2.33
C PRO A 50 5.67 -6.49 -1.86
N SER A 51 5.59 -7.70 -2.43
CA SER A 51 4.53 -8.66 -2.10
C SER A 51 4.57 -9.10 -0.63
N ILE A 52 5.72 -9.00 0.04
CA ILE A 52 5.85 -9.26 1.49
C ILE A 52 4.93 -8.38 2.32
N VAL A 53 4.62 -7.16 1.86
CA VAL A 53 3.70 -6.25 2.57
C VAL A 53 2.32 -6.88 2.74
N PHE A 54 1.82 -7.56 1.70
CA PHE A 54 0.54 -8.26 1.77
C PHE A 54 0.60 -9.50 2.66
N VAL A 55 1.74 -10.20 2.68
CA VAL A 55 1.95 -11.34 3.59
C VAL A 55 1.94 -10.87 5.05
N GLU A 56 2.62 -9.77 5.37
CA GLU A 56 2.63 -9.20 6.71
C GLU A 56 1.25 -8.70 7.15
N ILE A 57 0.48 -8.11 6.22
CA ILE A 57 -0.90 -7.71 6.49
C ILE A 57 -1.78 -8.94 6.75
N TYR A 58 -1.67 -9.96 5.91
CA TYR A 58 -2.42 -11.19 6.07
C TYR A 58 -2.15 -11.85 7.42
N ASP A 59 -0.88 -12.02 7.77
CA ASP A 59 -0.45 -12.68 9.01
C ASP A 59 -0.85 -11.91 10.28
N LYS A 60 -0.80 -10.58 10.26
CA LYS A 60 -0.95 -9.76 11.48
C LYS A 60 -2.28 -9.04 11.64
N TRP A 61 -3.03 -8.84 10.56
CA TRP A 61 -4.22 -7.96 10.57
C TRP A 61 -5.50 -8.64 10.09
N ILE A 62 -5.42 -9.62 9.19
CA ILE A 62 -6.60 -10.33 8.69
C ILE A 62 -7.02 -11.38 9.72
N THR A 63 -7.82 -10.96 10.71
CA THR A 63 -8.26 -11.82 11.83
C THR A 63 -9.65 -12.41 11.64
N ASP A 64 -10.49 -11.79 10.82
CA ASP A 64 -11.86 -12.23 10.54
C ASP A 64 -12.28 -11.92 9.09
N GLU A 65 -13.42 -12.49 8.69
CA GLU A 65 -13.94 -12.40 7.34
C GLU A 65 -14.46 -10.99 6.99
N GLU A 66 -14.95 -10.24 7.98
CA GLU A 66 -15.43 -8.87 7.79
C GLU A 66 -14.26 -7.95 7.45
N PHE A 67 -13.19 -8.02 8.24
CA PHE A 67 -11.96 -7.28 7.99
C PHE A 67 -11.31 -7.71 6.67
N ALA A 68 -11.29 -9.00 6.34
CA ALA A 68 -10.78 -9.48 5.06
C ALA A 68 -11.49 -8.83 3.87
N ARG A 69 -12.83 -8.74 3.92
CA ARG A 69 -13.63 -8.08 2.88
C ARG A 69 -13.37 -6.58 2.85
N LYS A 70 -13.33 -5.93 4.02
CA LYS A 70 -13.03 -4.50 4.12
C LYS A 70 -11.67 -4.18 3.48
N PHE A 71 -10.63 -4.93 3.86
CA PHE A 71 -9.29 -4.81 3.28
C PHE A 71 -9.30 -5.01 1.76
N PHE A 72 -9.99 -6.05 1.26
CA PHE A 72 -10.05 -6.33 -0.17
C PHE A 72 -10.63 -5.16 -0.97
N TYR A 73 -11.75 -4.59 -0.52
CA TYR A 73 -12.43 -3.50 -1.23
C TYR A 73 -11.79 -2.13 -1.00
N GLU A 74 -11.36 -1.82 0.22
CA GLU A 74 -10.89 -0.47 0.56
C GLU A 74 -9.38 -0.29 0.38
N VAL A 75 -8.60 -1.37 0.33
CA VAL A 75 -7.13 -1.30 0.22
C VAL A 75 -6.63 -1.99 -1.05
N TYR A 76 -6.90 -3.29 -1.19
CA TYR A 76 -6.33 -4.08 -2.28
C TYR A 76 -6.86 -3.66 -3.65
N THR A 77 -8.18 -3.41 -3.74
CA THR A 77 -8.81 -2.99 -5.00
C THR A 77 -8.27 -1.64 -5.50
N PRO A 78 -8.18 -0.56 -4.68
CA PRO A 78 -7.54 0.69 -5.09
C PRO A 78 -6.08 0.54 -5.54
N ILE A 79 -5.30 -0.35 -4.89
CA ILE A 79 -3.94 -0.68 -5.31
C ILE A 79 -3.93 -1.22 -6.74
N GLY A 80 -4.80 -2.18 -7.05
CA GLY A 80 -4.87 -2.82 -8.37
C GLY A 80 -5.46 -1.92 -9.47
N GLN A 81 -6.23 -0.90 -9.11
CA GLN A 81 -6.86 0.03 -10.05
C GLN A 81 -5.98 1.23 -10.39
N SER A 82 -4.98 1.55 -9.56
CA SER A 82 -4.10 2.69 -9.83
C SER A 82 -3.08 2.38 -10.94
N PRO A 83 -2.98 3.21 -12.00
CA PRO A 83 -1.94 3.07 -13.02
C PRO A 83 -0.54 3.48 -12.52
N ASN A 84 -0.44 3.96 -11.28
CA ASN A 84 0.80 4.44 -10.68
C ASN A 84 1.38 3.48 -9.65
N ILE A 85 0.70 2.38 -9.36
CA ILE A 85 1.11 1.39 -8.38
C ILE A 85 1.44 0.08 -9.08
N GLU A 86 2.55 -0.53 -8.69
CA GLU A 86 2.92 -1.89 -9.10
C GLU A 86 3.13 -2.75 -7.87
N VAL A 87 2.68 -4.00 -7.92
CA VAL A 87 3.02 -5.01 -6.91
C VAL A 87 4.17 -5.84 -7.44
N LYS A 88 5.28 -5.90 -6.69
CA LYS A 88 6.47 -6.64 -7.09
C LYS A 88 6.65 -7.89 -6.23
N PRO A 89 6.87 -9.07 -6.83
CA PRO A 89 7.31 -10.23 -6.07
C PRO A 89 8.65 -9.95 -5.41
N ILE A 90 8.91 -10.57 -4.26
CA ILE A 90 10.25 -10.55 -3.66
C ILE A 90 11.18 -11.34 -4.57
N GLU A 91 12.27 -10.71 -5.01
CA GLU A 91 13.32 -11.38 -5.76
C GLU A 91 14.14 -12.27 -4.81
N ARG A 92 14.43 -13.50 -5.24
CA ARG A 92 15.13 -14.53 -4.42
C ARG A 92 16.46 -14.05 -3.84
N GLU A 93 17.15 -13.15 -4.54
CA GLU A 93 18.45 -12.60 -4.14
C GLU A 93 18.39 -11.76 -2.84
N VAL A 94 17.20 -11.33 -2.40
CA VAL A 94 17.01 -10.58 -1.16
C VAL A 94 16.77 -11.52 0.05
N LEU A 95 16.52 -12.80 -0.21
CA LEU A 95 16.23 -13.82 0.82
C LEU A 95 17.45 -14.67 1.20
N GLU A 96 18.58 -14.48 0.51
CA GLU A 96 19.89 -15.13 0.76
C GLU A 96 20.86 -14.18 1.48
#